data_AF-A0A822EJW6-F1
#
_entry.id   AF-A0A822EJW6-F1
#
_cell.length_a   1.000
_cell.length_b   1.000
_cell.length_c   1.000
_cell.angle_alpha   90.00
_cell.angle_beta   90.00
_cell.angle_gamma   90.00
#
_symmetry.space_group_name_H-M   'P 1'
#
loop_
_entity.id
_entity.type
_entity.pdbx_description
1 polymer ?
#
loop_
_entity_poly.entity_id
_entity_poly.type
_entity_poly.pdbx_seq_one_letter_code
_entity_poly.pdbx_strand_id
1 'polypeptide(L)'
;LQSFEANHWINKIRSRSFAIKHIFIVIISIFLMHIHELIYRVSVSDPLLQGNYICQIKYPSSLLTMNTIFSFVHLFVPFSLDMFANCLILTSISRRKATLHQTSHWNQWMRHFRRHRHLFLAPTLAMVNHSIRIILYKLILFLRFVFYLN
;
A
#
# COMPACT_ATOMS: atom_id res chain seq x y z
N LEU A 1 13.41 -22.74 33.22
CA LEU A 1 13.91 -22.71 31.83
C LEU A 1 12.90 -23.31 30.83
N GLN A 2 12.40 -24.54 31.04
CA GLN A 2 11.41 -25.19 30.16
C GLN A 2 10.13 -24.38 29.90
N SER A 3 9.60 -23.66 30.89
CA SER A 3 8.42 -22.81 30.72
C SER A 3 8.66 -21.58 29.82
N PHE A 4 9.89 -21.06 29.79
CA PHE A 4 10.24 -19.90 28.95
C PHE A 4 10.36 -20.30 27.47
N GLU A 5 11.00 -21.44 27.19
CA GLU A 5 11.13 -21.96 25.82
C GLU A 5 9.80 -22.37 25.21
N ALA A 6 8.92 -23.00 26.00
CA ALA A 6 7.56 -23.34 25.58
C ALA A 6 6.75 -22.08 25.22
N ASN A 7 6.82 -21.04 26.06
CA ASN A 7 6.12 -19.77 25.81
C ASN A 7 6.64 -19.03 24.57
N HIS A 8 7.95 -19.08 24.32
CA HIS A 8 8.55 -18.51 23.12
C HIS A 8 8.07 -19.22 21.85
N TRP A 9 8.04 -20.55 21.85
CA TRP A 9 7.55 -21.34 20.71
C TRP A 9 6.07 -21.11 20.41
N ILE A 10 5.22 -21.06 21.44
CA ILE A 10 3.77 -20.79 21.28
C ILE A 10 3.54 -19.40 20.68
N ASN A 11 4.27 -18.38 21.16
CA ASN A 11 4.16 -17.02 20.61
C ASN A 11 4.64 -16.95 19.15
N LYS A 12 5.72 -17.68 18.81
CA LYS A 12 6.23 -17.76 17.43
C LYS A 12 5.22 -18.40 16.47
N ILE A 13 4.58 -19.50 16.88
CA ILE A 13 3.55 -20.19 16.08
C ILE A 13 2.32 -19.29 15.91
N ARG A 14 1.86 -18.64 16.99
CA ARG A 14 0.72 -17.72 16.96
C ARG A 14 1.00 -16.53 16.04
N SER A 15 2.17 -15.90 16.16
CA SER A 15 2.59 -14.79 15.30
C SER A 15 2.63 -15.19 13.83
N ARG A 16 3.16 -16.38 13.51
CA ARG A 16 3.20 -16.89 12.14
C ARG A 16 1.79 -17.13 11.59
N SER A 17 0.90 -17.70 12.38
CA SER A 17 -0.50 -17.91 11.98
C SER A 17 -1.22 -16.60 11.69
N PHE A 18 -1.04 -15.57 12.54
CA PHE A 18 -1.57 -14.23 12.29
C PHE A 18 -1.02 -13.61 11.01
N ALA A 19 0.29 -13.71 10.77
CA ALA A 19 0.90 -13.20 9.55
C ALA A 19 0.35 -13.88 8.30
N ILE A 20 0.22 -15.21 8.30
CA ILE A 20 -0.33 -15.97 7.16
C ILE A 20 -1.78 -15.58 6.89
N LYS A 21 -2.62 -15.52 7.95
CA LYS A 21 -4.01 -15.08 7.82
C LYS A 21 -4.11 -13.67 7.27
N HIS A 22 -3.26 -12.77 7.74
CA HIS A 22 -3.24 -11.39 7.26
C HIS A 22 -2.84 -11.30 5.79
N ILE A 23 -1.78 -12.01 5.37
CA ILE A 23 -1.35 -12.08 3.96
C ILE A 23 -2.50 -12.61 3.09
N PHE A 24 -3.18 -13.68 3.52
CA PHE A 24 -4.29 -14.26 2.77
C PHE A 24 -5.47 -13.28 2.64
N ILE A 25 -5.84 -12.58 3.73
CA ILE A 25 -6.87 -11.54 3.71
C ILE A 25 -6.50 -10.41 2.75
N VAL A 26 -5.25 -9.96 2.78
CA VAL A 26 -4.77 -8.90 1.88
C VAL A 26 -4.89 -9.34 0.41
N ILE A 27 -4.43 -10.55 0.08
CA ILE A 27 -4.54 -11.08 -1.29
C ILE A 27 -6.00 -11.12 -1.75
N ILE A 28 -6.91 -11.67 -0.94
CA ILE A 28 -8.33 -11.72 -1.28
C ILE A 28 -8.90 -10.31 -1.47
N SER A 29 -8.56 -9.37 -0.58
CA SER A 29 -9.04 -8.00 -0.68
C SER A 29 -8.59 -7.31 -1.97
N ILE A 30 -7.35 -7.55 -2.41
CA ILE A 30 -6.82 -7.03 -3.68
C ILE A 30 -7.59 -7.64 -4.85
N PHE A 31 -7.82 -8.95 -4.87
CA PHE A 31 -8.60 -9.60 -5.92
C PHE A 31 -10.03 -9.06 -6.02
N LEU A 32 -10.71 -8.91 -4.87
CA LEU A 32 -12.06 -8.33 -4.82
C LEU A 32 -12.08 -6.87 -5.29
N MET A 33 -11.02 -6.11 -5.00
CA MET A 33 -10.86 -4.74 -5.51
C MET A 33 -10.57 -4.65 -7.00
N HIS A 34 -10.21 -5.73 -7.70
CA HIS A 34 -9.98 -5.69 -9.17
C HIS A 34 -11.07 -6.40 -9.98
N ILE A 35 -11.97 -7.14 -9.33
CA ILE A 35 -13.00 -7.91 -10.04
C ILE A 35 -13.95 -7.00 -10.83
N HIS A 36 -14.23 -5.80 -10.34
CA HIS A 36 -15.07 -4.84 -11.06
C HIS A 36 -14.39 -4.34 -12.33
N GLU A 37 -13.07 -4.20 -12.35
CA GLU A 37 -12.33 -3.80 -13.56
C GLU A 37 -12.42 -4.87 -14.66
N LEU A 38 -12.44 -6.15 -14.27
CA LEU A 38 -12.59 -7.27 -15.21
C LEU A 38 -14.01 -7.33 -15.82
N ILE A 39 -15.04 -7.06 -15.02
CA ILE A 39 -16.45 -7.18 -15.46
C ILE A 39 -16.84 -6.05 -16.42
N TYR A 40 -16.36 -4.82 -16.20
CA TYR A 40 -16.74 -3.64 -16.99
C TYR A 40 -15.78 -3.32 -18.14
N ARG A 41 -14.90 -4.26 -18.49
CA ARG A 41 -13.97 -4.11 -19.60
C ARG A 41 -14.71 -4.34 -20.92
N VAL A 42 -14.78 -3.32 -21.76
CA VAL A 42 -15.43 -3.41 -23.08
C VAL A 42 -14.38 -3.14 -24.16
N SER A 43 -14.33 -3.99 -25.19
CA SER A 43 -13.51 -3.75 -26.38
C SER A 43 -14.31 -2.89 -27.36
N VAL A 44 -13.79 -1.71 -27.68
CA VAL A 44 -14.35 -0.78 -28.67
C VAL A 44 -13.44 -0.79 -29.89
N SER A 45 -13.99 -0.84 -31.10
CA SER A 45 -13.20 -0.75 -32.35
C SER A 45 -12.51 0.61 -32.44
N ASP A 46 -11.19 0.61 -32.68
CA ASP A 46 -10.40 1.82 -32.86
C ASP A 46 -10.76 2.50 -34.20
N PRO A 47 -11.25 3.74 -34.21
CA PRO A 47 -11.58 4.44 -35.45
C PRO A 47 -10.34 4.83 -36.26
N LEU A 48 -9.14 4.85 -35.68
CA LEU A 48 -7.89 5.27 -36.35
C LEU A 48 -7.12 4.11 -37.01
N LEU A 49 -7.29 2.88 -36.51
CA LEU A 49 -6.60 1.69 -37.02
C LEU A 49 -7.64 0.62 -37.33
N GLN A 50 -7.99 0.54 -38.61
CA GLN A 50 -8.94 -0.44 -39.13
C GLN A 50 -8.48 -1.87 -38.75
N GLY A 51 -9.22 -2.54 -37.85
CA GLY A 51 -8.90 -3.88 -37.34
C GLY A 51 -8.31 -3.92 -35.92
N ASN A 52 -8.01 -2.78 -35.29
CA ASN A 52 -7.59 -2.73 -33.89
C ASN A 52 -8.78 -2.48 -32.95
N TYR A 53 -8.73 -3.10 -31.78
CA TYR A 53 -9.70 -2.91 -30.71
C TYR A 53 -9.01 -2.22 -29.52
N ILE A 54 -9.56 -1.09 -29.07
CA ILE A 54 -9.15 -0.44 -27.84
C ILE A 54 -9.97 -1.04 -26.70
N CYS A 55 -9.30 -1.57 -25.68
CA CYS A 55 -9.96 -1.94 -24.44
C CYS A 55 -10.22 -0.69 -23.61
N GLN A 56 -11.47 -0.28 -23.48
CA GLN A 56 -11.88 0.83 -22.62
C GLN A 56 -12.79 0.33 -21.51
N ILE A 57 -12.54 0.80 -20.30
CA ILE A 57 -13.40 0.48 -19.17
C ILE A 57 -14.52 1.52 -19.13
N LYS A 58 -15.77 1.07 -19.22
CA LYS A 58 -16.95 1.95 -19.25
C LYS A 58 -17.78 1.73 -18.00
N TYR A 59 -17.46 2.48 -16.94
CA TYR A 59 -18.20 2.41 -15.69
C TYR A 59 -19.47 3.29 -15.72
N PRO A 60 -20.57 2.86 -15.10
CA PRO A 60 -21.62 3.78 -14.66
C PRO A 60 -21.06 4.73 -13.58
N SER A 61 -21.63 5.93 -13.48
CA SER A 61 -21.09 7.02 -12.65
C SER A 61 -20.86 6.65 -11.18
N SER A 62 -21.73 5.80 -10.60
CA SER A 62 -21.58 5.29 -9.23
C SER A 62 -20.32 4.44 -9.03
N LEU A 63 -19.99 3.60 -10.01
CA LEU A 63 -18.79 2.76 -9.97
C LEU A 63 -17.51 3.55 -10.22
N LEU A 64 -17.59 4.67 -10.94
CA LEU A 64 -16.45 5.58 -11.12
C LEU A 64 -16.00 6.20 -9.79
N THR A 65 -16.96 6.63 -8.96
CA THR A 65 -16.68 7.17 -7.62
C THR A 65 -16.09 6.09 -6.72
N MET A 66 -16.65 4.88 -6.70
CA MET A 66 -16.11 3.77 -5.92
C MET A 66 -14.71 3.37 -6.38
N ASN A 67 -14.46 3.30 -7.68
CA ASN A 67 -13.14 2.99 -8.23
C ASN A 67 -12.08 4.03 -7.81
N THR A 68 -12.47 5.31 -7.78
CA THR A 68 -11.58 6.39 -7.32
C THR A 68 -11.24 6.23 -5.84
N ILE A 69 -12.23 5.91 -5.01
CA ILE A 69 -12.03 5.64 -3.58
C ILE A 69 -11.14 4.41 -3.39
N PHE A 70 -11.41 3.30 -4.08
CA PHE A 70 -10.58 2.09 -4.00
C PHE A 70 -9.15 2.33 -4.46
N SER A 71 -8.95 3.09 -5.53
CA SER A 71 -7.61 3.48 -5.99
C SER A 71 -6.87 4.29 -4.92
N PHE A 72 -7.57 5.22 -4.26
CA PHE A 72 -6.98 6.04 -3.18
C PHE A 72 -6.65 5.19 -1.95
N VAL A 73 -7.56 4.31 -1.54
CA VAL A 73 -7.38 3.40 -0.41
C VAL A 73 -6.24 2.42 -0.68
N HIS A 74 -6.20 1.81 -1.86
CA HIS A 74 -5.14 0.88 -2.27
C HIS A 74 -3.78 1.57 -2.31
N LEU A 75 -3.74 2.85 -2.67
CA LEU A 75 -2.52 3.65 -2.60
C LEU A 75 -2.13 3.96 -1.15
N PHE A 76 -3.01 4.59 -0.36
CA PHE A 76 -2.62 5.19 0.92
C PHE A 76 -2.54 4.20 2.08
N VAL A 77 -3.46 3.24 2.16
CA VAL A 77 -3.56 2.33 3.30
C VAL A 77 -2.31 1.49 3.51
N PRO A 78 -1.73 0.80 2.51
CA PRO A 78 -0.55 -0.04 2.76
C PRO A 78 0.65 0.77 3.26
N PHE A 79 0.91 1.96 2.70
CA PHE A 79 2.01 2.81 3.15
C PHE A 79 1.76 3.39 4.55
N SER A 80 0.52 3.78 4.84
CA SER A 80 0.15 4.32 6.16
C SER A 80 0.29 3.28 7.26
N LEU A 81 -0.16 2.05 7.00
CA LEU A 81 -0.02 0.93 7.94
C LEU A 81 1.43 0.57 8.18
N ASP A 82 2.27 0.55 7.14
CA ASP A 82 3.69 0.26 7.26
C ASP A 82 4.44 1.34 8.05
N MET A 83 4.16 2.62 7.78
CA MET A 83 4.71 3.72 8.59
C MET A 83 4.26 3.63 10.05
N PHE A 84 2.99 3.32 10.30
CA PHE A 84 2.46 3.19 11.65
C PHE A 84 3.10 2.01 12.40
N ALA A 85 3.24 0.85 11.75
CA ALA A 85 3.90 -0.32 12.31
C ALA A 85 5.37 -0.01 12.66
N ASN A 86 6.10 0.64 11.77
CA ASN A 86 7.49 1.06 12.02
C ASN A 86 7.57 2.03 13.22
N CYS A 87 6.66 2.99 13.34
CA CYS A 87 6.57 3.88 14.50
C CYS A 87 6.30 3.12 15.81
N LEU A 88 5.37 2.17 15.82
CA LEU A 88 5.05 1.34 16.99
C LEU A 88 6.23 0.47 17.41
N ILE A 89 6.93 -0.15 16.45
CA ILE A 89 8.14 -0.93 16.73
C ILE A 89 9.23 -0.04 17.32
N LEU A 90 9.45 1.13 16.72
CA LEU A 90 10.47 2.08 17.14
C LEU A 90 10.22 2.59 18.57
N THR A 91 8.98 2.96 18.87
CA THR A 91 8.57 3.41 20.20
C THR A 91 8.67 2.29 21.23
N SER A 92 8.24 1.06 20.89
CA SER A 92 8.40 -0.13 21.75
C SER A 92 9.87 -0.38 22.13
N ILE A 93 10.78 -0.38 21.16
CA ILE A 93 12.21 -0.59 21.38
C ILE A 93 12.80 0.55 22.22
N SER A 94 12.43 1.79 21.90
CA SER A 94 12.94 2.99 22.58
C SER A 94 12.46 3.05 24.03
N ARG A 95 11.22 2.66 24.32
CA ARG A 95 10.71 2.56 25.71
C ARG A 95 11.47 1.52 26.50
N ARG A 96 11.65 0.31 25.96
CA ARG A 96 12.39 -0.77 26.64
C ARG A 96 13.82 -0.35 26.99
N LYS A 97 14.53 0.24 26.03
CA LYS A 97 15.91 0.68 26.26
C LYS A 97 15.99 1.91 27.16
N ALA A 98 14.99 2.79 27.17
CA ALA A 98 14.97 3.96 28.05
C ALA A 98 14.88 3.53 29.51
N THR A 99 14.02 2.54 29.79
CA THR A 99 13.90 1.91 31.10
C THR A 99 15.20 1.20 31.52
N LEU A 100 15.85 0.46 30.60
CA LEU A 100 17.08 -0.28 30.90
C LEU A 100 18.31 0.63 31.14
N HIS A 101 18.45 1.71 30.38
CA HIS A 101 19.60 2.61 30.47
C HIS A 101 19.32 3.90 31.26
N GLN A 102 18.18 4.03 31.94
CA GLN A 102 17.76 5.22 32.68
C GLN A 102 17.97 6.55 31.91
N THR A 103 17.69 6.53 30.61
CA THR A 103 17.88 7.71 29.74
C THR A 103 16.54 8.16 29.17
N SER A 104 16.44 9.43 28.79
CA SER A 104 15.22 9.99 28.22
C SER A 104 14.74 9.19 27.00
N HIS A 105 13.46 8.79 27.04
CA HIS A 105 12.77 8.08 25.97
C HIS A 105 12.91 8.79 24.62
N TRP A 106 12.78 10.12 24.61
CA TRP A 106 12.87 10.92 23.39
C TRP A 106 14.26 10.84 22.75
N ASN A 107 15.31 10.91 23.57
CA ASN A 107 16.69 10.84 23.09
C ASN A 107 17.04 9.47 22.52
N GLN A 108 16.42 8.41 23.02
CA GLN A 108 16.59 7.08 22.46
C GLN A 108 15.77 6.87 21.19
N TRP A 109 14.53 7.36 21.17
CA TRP A 109 13.67 7.34 20.00
C TRP A 109 14.32 8.05 18.82
N MET A 110 14.85 9.25 19.03
CA MET A 110 15.53 10.01 17.97
C MET A 110 16.80 9.32 17.47
N ARG A 111 17.58 8.70 18.37
CA ARG A 111 18.76 7.90 17.99
C ARG A 111 18.36 6.69 17.14
N HIS A 112 17.30 5.99 17.54
CA HIS A 112 16.78 4.85 16.80
C HIS A 112 16.17 5.26 15.46
N PHE A 113 15.46 6.38 15.40
CA PHE A 113 14.94 6.94 14.16
C PHE A 113 16.06 7.25 13.17
N ARG A 114 17.12 7.94 13.60
CA ARG A 114 18.27 8.25 12.73
C ARG A 114 18.94 6.98 12.18
N ARG A 115 19.09 5.94 13.01
CA ARG A 115 19.67 4.66 12.60
C ARG A 115 18.78 3.90 11.61
N HIS A 116 17.47 3.95 11.81
CA HIS A 116 16.50 3.20 11.01
C HIS A 116 15.69 4.08 10.03
N ARG A 117 16.21 5.26 9.67
CA ARG A 117 15.53 6.19 8.74
C ARG A 117 15.17 5.55 7.40
N HIS A 118 15.94 4.54 6.98
CA HIS A 118 15.71 3.80 5.75
C HIS A 118 14.37 3.03 5.76
N LEU A 119 13.90 2.58 6.92
CA LEU A 119 12.59 1.91 7.07
C LEU A 119 11.43 2.85 6.73
N PHE A 120 11.60 4.16 6.94
CA PHE A 120 10.61 5.18 6.59
C PHE A 120 10.80 5.69 5.16
N LEU A 121 12.04 5.70 4.67
CA LEU A 121 12.35 6.15 3.31
C LEU A 121 11.72 5.24 2.25
N ALA A 122 11.76 3.92 2.46
CA ALA A 122 11.22 2.94 1.51
C ALA A 122 9.72 3.13 1.20
N PRO A 123 8.79 3.13 2.20
CA PRO A 123 7.37 3.37 1.93
C PRO A 123 7.11 4.78 1.38
N THR A 124 7.88 5.79 1.81
CA THR A 124 7.75 7.17 1.30
C THR A 124 8.09 7.25 -0.19
N LEU A 125 9.21 6.65 -0.61
CA LEU A 125 9.64 6.61 -2.01
C LEU A 125 8.65 5.85 -2.89
N ALA A 126 8.12 4.73 -2.38
CA ALA A 126 7.11 3.95 -3.09
C ALA A 126 5.82 4.77 -3.31
N MET A 127 5.36 5.50 -2.30
CA MET A 127 4.19 6.38 -2.40
C MET A 127 4.40 7.51 -3.42
N VAL A 128 5.58 8.15 -3.41
CA VAL A 128 5.96 9.19 -4.38
C VAL A 128 5.97 8.64 -5.81
N ASN A 129 6.65 7.51 -6.02
CA ASN A 129 6.74 6.88 -7.34
C ASN A 129 5.34 6.51 -7.90
N HIS A 130 4.47 5.97 -7.05
CA HIS A 130 3.10 5.62 -7.46
C HIS A 130 2.27 6.86 -7.80
N SER A 131 2.41 7.94 -7.03
CA SER A 131 1.74 9.21 -7.28
C SER A 131 2.18 9.84 -8.61
N ILE A 132 3.48 9.83 -8.92
CA ILE A 132 4.04 10.30 -10.19
C ILE A 132 3.43 9.54 -11.38
N ARG A 133 3.32 8.22 -11.28
CA ARG A 133 2.71 7.38 -12.33
C ARG A 133 1.24 7.75 -12.60
N ILE A 134 0.46 8.00 -11.56
CA ILE A 134 -0.96 8.39 -11.69
C ILE A 134 -1.07 9.75 -12.40
N ILE A 135 -0.23 10.72 -12.03
CA ILE A 135 -0.21 12.05 -12.64
C ILE A 135 0.18 11.94 -14.13
N LEU A 136 1.22 11.20 -14.45
CA LEU A 136 1.65 10.95 -15.83
C LEU A 136 0.54 10.31 -16.67
N TYR A 137 -0.14 9.30 -16.14
CA TYR A 137 -1.25 8.65 -16.86
C TYR A 137 -2.39 9.64 -17.15
N LYS A 138 -2.78 10.45 -16.17
CA LYS A 138 -3.81 11.49 -16.36
C LYS A 138 -3.37 12.56 -17.36
N LEU A 139 -2.10 12.97 -17.33
CA LEU A 139 -1.55 13.96 -18.27
C LEU A 139 -1.53 13.42 -19.71
N ILE A 140 -1.11 12.17 -19.91
CA ILE A 140 -1.13 11.51 -21.22
C ILE A 140 -2.56 11.40 -21.75
N LEU A 141 -3.52 11.03 -20.90
CA LEU A 141 -4.92 10.96 -21.26
C LEU A 141 -5.48 12.34 -21.65
N PHE A 142 -5.12 13.38 -20.90
CA PHE A 142 -5.49 14.76 -21.19
C PHE A 142 -4.91 15.24 -22.53
N LEU A 143 -3.61 15.01 -22.76
CA LEU A 143 -2.97 15.33 -24.04
C LEU A 143 -3.65 14.62 -25.21
N ARG A 144 -3.95 13.31 -25.08
CA ARG A 144 -4.70 12.58 -26.10
C ARG A 144 -6.07 13.22 -26.36
N PHE A 145 -6.79 13.65 -25.33
CA PHE A 145 -8.09 14.31 -25.48
C PHE A 145 -7.96 15.67 -26.19
N VAL A 146 -6.97 16.49 -25.84
CA VAL A 146 -6.72 17.79 -26.47
C VAL A 146 -6.34 17.64 -27.94
N PHE A 147 -5.49 16.68 -28.28
CA PHE A 147 -5.13 16.38 -29.68
C PHE A 147 -6.24 15.66 -30.46
N TYR A 148 -7.26 15.09 -29.80
CA TYR A 148 -8.42 14.47 -30.46
C TYR A 148 -9.53 15.49 -30.81
N LEU A 149 -9.53 16.66 -30.16
CA LEU A 149 -10.55 17.71 -30.32
C LEU A 149 -10.13 18.85 -31.27
N ASN A 150 -8.89 18.83 -31.74
CA ASN A 150 -8.33 19.70 -32.77
C ASN A 150 -8.11 18.89 -34.06
#